data_AF-A0A182SUH0-F1
#
_entry.id   AF-A0A182SUH0-F1
#
_cell.length_a   1.000
_cell.length_b   1.000
_cell.length_c   1.000
_cell.angle_alpha   90.00
_cell.angle_beta   90.00
_cell.angle_gamma   90.00
#
_symmetry.space_group_name_H-M   'P 1'
#
loop_
_entity.id
_entity.type
_entity.pdbx_description
1 polymer ?
#
loop_
_entity_poly.entity_id
_entity_poly.type
_entity_poly.pdbx_seq_one_letter_code
_entity_poly.pdbx_strand_id
1 'polypeptide(L)'
;MVLLPVDETVPRVASPSVQHVSLRKISTARNFHVNEIDADGEEAILTDTSVVKPVISSEEEANTDTIDPNEELVRLIKSENVKRIQEIVDGIGDSSVSIDVTDLSKEDRTAIHTRVKAVFGAAVVGSTVTEGDRKLIKITKYSNAVARDRREKWVWPHPYTYFLLYKENLDTIQATMMMGQKLHCAPSLLTYAGTKDRRAKTTQWMCIRTREPTKIIAAARSIPNARVGNFKFKPNTLKLGQLQGNRFRIALRQVTASDEIINSCMEEFREKGFINYYGLQRFGNCASVPTYKIGIELLKGNWKEACNLILQPREDEPPFMVEMRT
;
A
#
# COMPACT_ATOMS: atom_id res chain seq x y z
N MET A 1 13.99 -13.44 31.82
CA MET A 1 12.84 -14.37 31.67
C MET A 1 12.90 -15.07 30.32
N VAL A 2 13.18 -16.38 30.27
CA VAL A 2 13.08 -17.18 29.04
C VAL A 2 11.63 -17.63 28.89
N LEU A 3 10.91 -17.09 27.90
CA LEU A 3 9.59 -17.56 27.55
C LEU A 3 9.71 -18.88 26.78
N LEU A 4 9.84 -19.99 27.50
CA LEU A 4 9.72 -21.31 26.90
C LEU A 4 8.23 -21.71 26.88
N PRO A 5 7.70 -22.18 25.73
CA PRO A 5 6.43 -22.89 25.71
C PRO A 5 6.49 -24.09 26.66
N VAL A 6 5.32 -24.50 27.16
CA VAL A 6 5.13 -25.53 28.19
C VAL A 6 5.49 -26.94 27.69
N ASP A 7 5.91 -27.10 26.44
CA ASP A 7 6.30 -28.41 25.92
C ASP A 7 7.56 -28.34 25.05
N GLU A 8 8.44 -29.29 25.36
CA GLU A 8 9.51 -29.85 24.56
C GLU A 8 10.92 -29.23 24.46
N THR A 9 11.83 -30.21 24.46
CA THR A 9 13.29 -30.23 24.51
C THR A 9 13.93 -29.70 23.23
N VAL A 10 14.43 -28.46 23.28
CA VAL A 10 15.42 -27.90 22.33
C VAL A 10 16.72 -27.68 23.13
N PRO A 11 17.94 -27.90 22.59
CA PRO A 11 19.17 -28.08 23.36
C PRO A 11 19.35 -27.05 24.46
N ARG A 12 19.48 -27.58 25.68
CA ARG A 12 19.57 -26.85 26.94
C ARG A 12 20.70 -25.83 26.88
N VAL A 13 20.35 -24.56 27.01
CA VAL A 13 21.23 -23.56 27.63
C VAL A 13 20.45 -22.95 28.78
N ALA A 14 20.30 -23.73 29.85
CA ALA A 14 19.71 -23.27 31.09
C ALA A 14 20.80 -22.58 31.92
N SER A 15 20.64 -21.29 32.23
CA SER A 15 21.40 -20.68 33.33
C SER A 15 20.74 -21.08 34.66
N PRO A 16 21.47 -21.52 35.70
CA PRO A 16 20.89 -22.17 36.88
C PRO A 16 20.05 -21.29 37.81
N SER A 17 19.92 -19.98 37.56
CA SER A 17 19.45 -19.00 38.55
C SER A 17 18.09 -18.37 38.25
N VAL A 18 17.28 -18.92 37.32
CA VAL A 18 16.01 -18.30 36.92
C VAL A 18 14.83 -19.07 37.52
N GLN A 19 14.04 -18.41 38.37
CA GLN A 19 12.73 -18.93 38.79
C GLN A 19 11.83 -19.10 37.56
N HIS A 20 11.33 -20.31 37.34
CA HIS A 20 10.46 -20.63 36.22
C HIS A 20 9.01 -20.26 36.54
N VAL A 21 8.47 -19.27 35.85
CA VAL A 21 7.04 -18.92 35.88
C VAL A 21 6.36 -19.57 34.69
N SER A 22 5.31 -20.36 34.95
CA SER A 22 4.49 -20.94 33.88
C SER A 22 3.60 -19.85 33.28
N LEU A 23 3.68 -19.70 31.96
CA LEU A 23 2.94 -18.70 31.19
C LEU A 23 2.32 -19.38 29.98
N ARG A 24 1.01 -19.24 29.77
CA ARG A 24 0.41 -19.56 28.47
C ARG A 24 0.40 -18.31 27.61
N LYS A 25 1.20 -18.31 26.54
CA LYS A 25 1.05 -17.32 25.47
C LYS A 25 -0.24 -17.61 24.69
N ILE A 26 -1.36 -17.10 25.18
CA ILE A 26 -2.62 -17.10 24.44
C ILE A 26 -2.54 -15.96 23.41
N SER A 27 -1.88 -16.22 22.27
CA SER A 27 -1.77 -15.26 21.17
C SER A 27 -3.09 -15.18 20.39
N THR A 28 -4.11 -14.60 21.00
CA THR A 28 -5.22 -14.04 20.22
C THR A 28 -4.78 -12.66 19.73
N ALA A 29 -5.23 -12.24 18.54
CA ALA A 29 -4.87 -10.95 17.97
C ALA A 29 -5.15 -9.76 18.93
N ARG A 30 -6.10 -9.93 19.87
CA ARG A 30 -6.45 -8.93 20.90
C ARG A 30 -5.36 -8.69 21.95
N ASN A 31 -4.45 -9.64 22.19
CA ASN A 31 -3.47 -9.56 23.28
C ASN A 31 -2.05 -9.21 22.79
N PHE A 32 -1.85 -9.04 21.49
CA PHE A 32 -0.54 -8.83 20.90
C PHE A 32 -0.62 -7.75 19.82
N HIS A 33 -0.16 -6.55 20.17
CA HIS A 33 -0.13 -5.41 19.26
C HIS A 33 1.30 -5.09 18.87
N VAL A 34 1.50 -4.75 17.60
CA VAL A 34 2.80 -4.42 17.03
C VAL A 34 2.67 -3.16 16.17
N ASN A 35 3.31 -2.08 16.58
CA ASN A 35 3.44 -0.90 15.73
C ASN A 35 4.87 -0.81 15.22
N GLU A 36 5.05 -0.57 13.94
CA GLU A 36 6.37 -0.27 13.37
C GLU A 36 6.94 1.03 13.96
N ILE A 37 8.25 1.08 14.15
CA ILE A 37 8.99 2.32 14.40
C ILE A 37 9.76 2.61 13.13
N ASP A 38 9.41 3.70 12.45
CA ASP A 38 10.00 4.02 11.15
C ASP A 38 11.48 4.48 11.27
N ALA A 39 12.09 4.80 10.13
CA ALA A 39 13.50 5.20 10.10
C ALA A 39 13.77 6.51 10.87
N ASP A 40 12.75 7.35 11.05
CA ASP A 40 12.82 8.63 11.76
C ASP A 40 12.57 8.44 13.28
N GLY A 41 12.24 7.22 13.72
CA GLY A 41 11.96 6.89 15.13
C GLY A 41 10.49 7.04 15.51
N GLU A 42 9.61 7.35 14.55
CA GLU A 42 8.20 7.59 14.80
C GLU A 42 7.41 6.28 14.85
N GLU A 43 6.55 6.16 15.86
CA GLU A 43 5.67 4.99 16.00
C GLU A 43 4.50 5.07 14.99
N ALA A 44 4.34 4.04 14.18
CA ALA A 44 3.26 3.89 13.23
C ALA A 44 1.92 3.67 13.96
N ILE A 45 1.17 4.75 14.18
CA ILE A 45 -0.16 4.73 14.78
C ILE A 45 -1.17 5.21 13.75
N LEU A 46 -2.14 4.36 13.40
CA LEU A 46 -3.23 4.73 12.51
C LEU A 46 -4.21 5.65 13.25
N THR A 47 -4.18 6.93 12.94
CA THR A 47 -5.01 7.97 13.59
C THR A 47 -6.01 8.62 12.64
N ASP A 48 -5.73 8.64 11.34
CA ASP A 48 -6.56 9.29 10.34
C ASP A 48 -6.85 8.33 9.18
N THR A 49 -8.13 8.12 8.88
CA THR A 49 -8.61 7.27 7.78
C THR A 49 -9.45 8.05 6.75
N SER A 50 -9.45 9.38 6.86
CA SER A 50 -10.23 10.26 6.01
C SER A 50 -9.71 10.31 4.58
N VAL A 51 -10.59 10.75 3.67
CA VAL A 51 -10.23 10.94 2.26
C VAL A 51 -9.45 12.24 2.14
N VAL A 52 -8.15 12.13 1.86
CA VAL A 52 -7.28 13.30 1.62
C VAL A 52 -7.62 13.91 0.26
N LYS A 53 -7.77 15.24 0.23
CA LYS A 53 -7.86 16.01 -1.02
C LYS A 53 -6.46 16.52 -1.41
N PRO A 54 -6.13 16.59 -2.71
CA PRO A 54 -4.88 17.18 -3.13
C PRO A 54 -4.83 18.65 -2.71
N VAL A 55 -3.68 19.08 -2.17
CA VAL A 55 -3.38 20.49 -1.98
C VAL A 55 -3.08 21.03 -3.38
N ILE A 56 -4.10 21.57 -4.04
CA ILE A 56 -3.90 22.38 -5.24
C ILE A 56 -3.17 23.61 -4.74
N SER A 57 -1.93 23.83 -5.20
CA SER A 57 -1.25 25.10 -4.95
C SER A 57 -2.14 26.20 -5.52
N SER A 58 -2.61 27.07 -4.63
CA SER A 58 -3.52 28.19 -4.89
C SER A 58 -2.99 29.21 -5.92
N GLU A 59 -1.83 28.96 -6.52
CA GLU A 59 -1.28 29.75 -7.63
C GLU A 59 -2.03 29.51 -8.95
N GLU A 60 -2.75 28.38 -9.13
CA GLU A 60 -3.59 28.16 -10.31
C GLU A 60 -5.07 28.61 -10.12
N GLU A 61 -5.52 28.84 -8.87
CA GLU A 61 -6.90 29.26 -8.57
C GLU A 61 -7.04 30.78 -8.29
N ALA A 62 -5.93 31.53 -8.19
CA ALA A 62 -5.95 32.95 -7.84
C ALA A 62 -5.94 33.92 -9.05
N ASN A 63 -6.24 33.45 -10.26
CA ASN A 63 -6.36 34.34 -11.43
C ASN A 63 -7.62 34.09 -12.26
N THR A 64 -8.74 33.77 -11.61
CA THR A 64 -10.06 34.00 -12.20
C THR A 64 -10.52 35.41 -11.85
N ASP A 65 -9.84 36.40 -12.44
CA ASP A 65 -10.46 37.69 -12.68
C ASP A 65 -11.71 37.47 -13.56
N THR A 66 -12.70 38.30 -13.31
CA THR A 66 -14.10 38.24 -13.75
C THR A 66 -14.26 38.37 -15.27
N ILE A 67 -13.92 37.32 -16.01
CA ILE A 67 -14.23 37.20 -17.44
C ILE A 67 -15.11 35.96 -17.63
N ASP A 68 -16.29 36.17 -18.20
CA ASP A 68 -17.20 35.09 -18.63
C ASP A 68 -16.38 34.09 -19.48
N PRO A 69 -16.35 32.78 -19.12
CA PRO A 69 -15.67 31.75 -19.91
C PRO A 69 -15.98 31.80 -21.40
N ASN A 70 -17.15 32.32 -21.78
CA ASN A 70 -17.58 32.51 -23.15
C ASN A 70 -16.87 33.69 -23.84
N GLU A 71 -16.63 34.80 -23.15
CA GLU A 71 -15.95 35.98 -23.74
C GLU A 71 -14.48 35.71 -24.05
N GLU A 72 -13.78 35.02 -23.14
CA GLU A 72 -12.37 34.68 -23.36
C GLU A 72 -12.20 33.63 -24.46
N LEU A 73 -13.11 32.65 -24.52
CA LEU A 73 -13.12 31.66 -25.60
C LEU A 73 -13.36 32.34 -26.96
N VAL A 74 -14.30 33.29 -27.02
CA VAL A 74 -14.52 34.11 -28.22
C VAL A 74 -13.27 34.91 -28.61
N ARG A 75 -12.48 35.41 -27.66
CA ARG A 75 -11.20 36.09 -27.98
C ARG A 75 -10.17 35.14 -28.57
N LEU A 76 -10.03 33.94 -28.01
CA LEU A 76 -8.99 32.98 -28.41
C LEU A 76 -9.25 32.31 -29.76
N ILE A 77 -10.51 31.97 -30.07
CA ILE A 77 -10.85 31.22 -31.29
C ILE A 77 -11.78 31.97 -32.24
N LYS A 78 -12.15 33.22 -31.94
CA LYS A 78 -13.16 34.02 -32.68
C LYS A 78 -14.59 33.48 -32.50
N SER A 79 -15.58 34.37 -32.56
CA SER A 79 -17.00 34.06 -32.39
C SER A 79 -17.54 33.08 -33.44
N GLU A 80 -16.99 33.11 -34.65
CA GLU A 80 -17.36 32.19 -35.73
C GLU A 80 -17.07 30.73 -35.36
N ASN A 81 -15.89 30.44 -34.78
CA ASN A 81 -15.57 29.07 -34.39
C ASN A 81 -16.36 28.62 -33.17
N VAL A 82 -16.71 29.51 -32.24
CA VAL A 82 -17.61 29.19 -31.12
C VAL A 82 -18.99 28.77 -31.64
N LYS A 83 -19.55 29.49 -32.62
CA LYS A 83 -20.81 29.11 -33.28
C LYS A 83 -20.71 27.75 -33.97
N ARG A 84 -19.62 27.48 -34.69
CA ARG A 84 -19.40 26.17 -35.33
C ARG A 84 -19.32 25.03 -34.32
N ILE A 85 -18.77 25.26 -33.12
CA ILE A 85 -18.77 24.27 -32.03
C ILE A 85 -20.19 24.07 -31.49
N GLN A 86 -20.97 25.14 -31.33
CA GLN A 86 -22.37 25.06 -30.90
C GLN A 86 -23.23 24.28 -31.91
N GLU A 87 -23.06 24.52 -33.21
CA GLU A 87 -23.74 23.77 -34.28
C GLU A 87 -23.46 22.26 -34.21
N ILE A 88 -22.22 21.87 -33.92
CA ILE A 88 -21.83 20.45 -33.69
C ILE A 88 -22.61 19.86 -32.50
N VAL A 89 -22.73 20.60 -31.39
CA VAL A 89 -23.47 20.18 -30.20
C VAL A 89 -24.95 19.99 -30.55
N ASP A 90 -25.54 20.97 -31.23
CA ASP A 90 -26.94 21.01 -31.64
C ASP A 90 -27.26 19.97 -32.75
N GLY A 91 -26.23 19.37 -33.36
CA GLY A 91 -26.38 18.35 -34.39
C GLY A 91 -26.69 18.93 -35.77
N ILE A 92 -26.32 20.18 -36.00
CA ILE A 92 -26.50 20.90 -37.25
C ILE A 92 -25.14 20.98 -37.94
N GLY A 93 -25.03 20.50 -39.19
CA GLY A 93 -23.81 20.59 -39.99
C GLY A 93 -22.75 19.51 -39.73
N ASP A 94 -21.48 19.86 -39.95
CA ASP A 94 -20.34 18.93 -39.90
C ASP A 94 -20.13 18.32 -38.51
N SER A 95 -19.58 17.10 -38.45
CA SER A 95 -19.32 16.40 -37.18
C SER A 95 -18.06 16.87 -36.44
N SER A 96 -17.24 17.72 -37.08
CA SER A 96 -16.02 18.26 -36.50
C SER A 96 -15.66 19.63 -37.07
N VAL A 97 -15.03 20.48 -36.25
CA VAL A 97 -14.43 21.75 -36.64
C VAL A 97 -12.92 21.71 -36.38
N SER A 98 -12.13 22.25 -37.30
CA SER A 98 -10.68 22.41 -37.13
C SER A 98 -10.35 23.90 -37.05
N ILE A 99 -9.70 24.30 -35.97
CA ILE A 99 -9.32 25.67 -35.68
C ILE A 99 -7.81 25.79 -35.82
N ASP A 100 -7.34 26.69 -36.68
CA ASP A 100 -5.90 26.95 -36.80
C ASP A 100 -5.41 27.73 -35.58
N VAL A 101 -4.41 27.15 -34.91
CA VAL A 101 -3.78 27.68 -33.70
C VAL A 101 -2.25 27.66 -33.83
N THR A 102 -1.75 27.75 -35.08
CA THR A 102 -0.31 27.69 -35.39
C THR A 102 0.47 28.76 -34.66
N ASP A 103 -0.08 29.97 -34.59
CA ASP A 103 0.54 31.14 -33.95
C ASP A 103 0.30 31.22 -32.43
N LEU A 104 -0.43 30.25 -31.85
CA LEU A 104 -0.76 30.24 -30.43
C LEU A 104 0.23 29.43 -29.60
N SER A 105 0.49 29.92 -28.38
CA SER A 105 1.39 29.25 -27.43
C SER A 105 0.82 27.90 -26.94
N LYS A 106 1.60 27.14 -26.18
CA LYS A 106 1.09 25.88 -25.58
C LYS A 106 0.06 26.19 -24.50
N GLU A 107 0.26 27.30 -23.80
CA GLU A 107 -0.57 27.84 -22.74
C GLU A 107 -1.93 28.24 -23.31
N ASP A 108 -1.96 29.00 -24.40
CA ASP A 108 -3.21 29.40 -25.10
C ASP A 108 -3.99 28.19 -25.60
N ARG A 109 -3.30 27.21 -26.20
CA ARG A 109 -3.94 25.95 -26.65
C ARG A 109 -4.55 25.18 -25.49
N THR A 110 -3.89 25.18 -24.33
CA THR A 110 -4.40 24.54 -23.10
C THR A 110 -5.60 25.30 -22.54
N ALA A 111 -5.58 26.64 -22.59
CA ALA A 111 -6.71 27.48 -22.22
C ALA A 111 -7.93 27.22 -23.11
N ILE A 112 -7.74 27.11 -24.43
CA ILE A 112 -8.80 26.76 -25.39
C ILE A 112 -9.45 25.42 -25.01
N HIS A 113 -8.67 24.36 -24.78
CA HIS A 113 -9.22 23.05 -24.37
C HIS A 113 -9.99 23.14 -23.05
N THR A 114 -9.47 23.86 -22.06
CA THR A 114 -10.10 24.03 -20.75
C THR A 114 -11.44 24.78 -20.87
N ARG A 115 -11.47 25.86 -21.65
CA ARG A 115 -12.67 26.70 -21.85
C ARG A 115 -13.72 26.00 -22.71
N VAL A 116 -13.33 25.31 -23.79
CA VAL A 116 -14.26 24.47 -24.58
C VAL A 116 -14.92 23.42 -23.69
N LYS A 117 -14.16 22.76 -22.82
CA LYS A 117 -14.71 21.80 -21.86
C LYS A 117 -15.62 22.46 -20.81
N ALA A 118 -15.32 23.68 -20.38
CA ALA A 118 -16.17 24.42 -19.43
C ALA A 118 -17.51 24.83 -20.06
N VAL A 119 -17.51 25.29 -21.32
CA VAL A 119 -18.70 25.79 -22.02
C VAL A 119 -19.57 24.66 -22.57
N PHE A 120 -18.96 23.67 -23.23
CA PHE A 120 -19.68 22.61 -23.97
C PHE A 120 -19.68 21.25 -23.24
N GLY A 121 -19.01 21.16 -22.08
CA GLY A 121 -19.02 19.98 -21.24
C GLY A 121 -18.49 18.73 -21.96
N ALA A 122 -19.19 17.61 -21.74
CA ALA A 122 -18.85 16.32 -22.35
C ALA A 122 -19.43 16.12 -23.76
N ALA A 123 -20.09 17.13 -24.36
CA ALA A 123 -20.72 17.01 -25.68
C ALA A 123 -19.72 17.03 -26.84
N VAL A 124 -18.50 17.54 -26.61
CA VAL A 124 -17.44 17.65 -27.59
C VAL A 124 -16.11 17.15 -27.04
N VAL A 125 -15.21 16.73 -27.93
CA VAL A 125 -13.83 16.35 -27.60
C VAL A 125 -12.88 17.15 -28.48
N GLY A 126 -11.98 17.89 -27.84
CA GLY A 126 -10.89 18.60 -28.50
C GLY A 126 -9.62 17.76 -28.56
N SER A 127 -8.92 17.80 -29.69
CA SER A 127 -7.58 17.24 -29.85
C SER A 127 -6.70 18.21 -30.64
N THR A 128 -5.43 18.33 -30.27
CA THR A 128 -4.47 19.13 -31.05
C THR A 128 -3.72 18.22 -32.00
N VAL A 129 -3.82 18.49 -33.30
CA VAL A 129 -3.18 17.75 -34.39
C VAL A 129 -2.16 18.67 -35.04
N THR A 130 -0.99 18.12 -35.39
CA THR A 130 0.03 18.84 -36.18
C THR A 130 0.01 18.28 -37.60
N GLU A 131 -0.31 19.12 -38.57
CA GLU A 131 -0.36 18.77 -39.98
C GLU A 131 0.64 19.65 -40.75
N GLY A 132 1.81 19.08 -41.06
CA GLY A 132 2.95 19.86 -41.57
C GLY A 132 3.41 20.91 -40.55
N ASP A 133 3.47 22.17 -40.98
CA ASP A 133 3.85 23.30 -40.13
C ASP A 133 2.65 23.90 -39.35
N ARG A 134 1.44 23.40 -39.59
CA ARG A 134 0.22 23.93 -38.96
C ARG A 134 -0.16 23.15 -37.71
N LYS A 135 -0.59 23.86 -36.69
CA LYS A 135 -1.21 23.27 -35.49
C LYS A 135 -2.70 23.55 -35.51
N LEU A 136 -3.49 22.49 -35.52
CA LEU A 136 -4.93 22.56 -35.55
C LEU A 136 -5.51 22.01 -34.24
N ILE A 137 -6.47 22.71 -33.64
CA ILE A 137 -7.34 22.11 -32.63
C ILE A 137 -8.58 21.59 -33.35
N LYS A 138 -8.71 20.27 -33.41
CA LYS A 138 -9.87 19.57 -33.96
C LYS A 138 -10.85 19.26 -32.84
N ILE A 139 -12.04 19.85 -32.90
CA ILE A 139 -13.15 19.64 -31.96
C ILE A 139 -14.19 18.80 -32.68
N THR A 140 -14.53 17.65 -32.12
CA THR A 140 -15.47 16.69 -32.70
C THR A 140 -16.60 16.41 -31.72
N LYS A 141 -17.81 16.12 -32.22
CA LYS A 141 -18.91 15.65 -31.38
C LYS A 141 -18.48 14.42 -30.59
N TYR A 142 -18.82 14.38 -29.31
CA TYR A 142 -18.57 13.22 -28.48
C TYR A 142 -19.32 12.01 -29.06
N SER A 143 -18.60 10.92 -29.32
CA SER A 143 -19.17 9.61 -29.63
C SER A 143 -18.49 8.54 -28.78
N ASN A 144 -19.18 7.43 -28.54
CA ASN A 144 -18.60 6.29 -27.81
C ASN A 144 -17.38 5.66 -28.51
N ALA A 145 -17.14 6.00 -29.78
CA ALA A 145 -15.97 5.58 -30.54
C ALA A 145 -14.73 6.46 -30.29
N VAL A 146 -14.88 7.66 -29.72
CA VAL A 146 -13.74 8.52 -29.38
C VAL A 146 -13.13 8.04 -28.07
N ALA A 147 -11.88 7.55 -28.14
CA ALA A 147 -11.12 7.12 -26.98
C ALA A 147 -11.01 8.28 -25.97
N ARG A 148 -11.74 8.20 -24.86
CA ARG A 148 -11.53 9.11 -23.73
C ARG A 148 -10.12 8.89 -23.21
N ASP A 149 -9.30 9.94 -23.18
CA ASP A 149 -8.07 9.91 -22.40
C ASP A 149 -8.46 9.83 -20.91
N ARG A 150 -8.41 8.61 -20.37
CA ARG A 150 -8.75 8.31 -18.97
C ARG A 150 -7.56 8.54 -18.02
N ARG A 151 -6.45 9.12 -18.51
CA ARG A 151 -5.29 9.41 -17.67
C ARG A 151 -5.61 10.57 -16.75
N GLU A 152 -5.94 10.26 -15.51
CA GLU A 152 -5.98 11.26 -14.43
C GLU A 152 -4.57 11.86 -14.28
N LYS A 153 -4.46 13.19 -14.41
CA LYS A 153 -3.22 13.93 -14.15
C LYS A 153 -2.83 13.70 -12.69
N TRP A 154 -1.59 13.31 -12.44
CA TRP A 154 -1.08 13.20 -11.07
C TRP A 154 -0.94 14.59 -10.46
N VAL A 155 -1.68 14.86 -9.38
CA VAL A 155 -1.79 16.17 -8.72
C VAL A 155 -1.18 16.20 -7.31
N TRP A 156 -0.41 15.18 -6.94
CA TRP A 156 0.19 15.08 -5.61
C TRP A 156 1.68 15.46 -5.65
N PRO A 157 2.23 16.06 -4.58
CA PRO A 157 3.55 16.69 -4.59
C PRO A 157 4.71 15.73 -4.90
N HIS A 158 4.53 14.43 -4.60
CA HIS A 158 5.54 13.42 -4.86
C HIS A 158 4.94 12.12 -5.43
N PRO A 159 5.74 11.31 -6.16
CA PRO A 159 5.23 10.15 -6.88
C PRO A 159 4.95 8.93 -6.01
N TYR A 160 5.42 8.86 -4.76
CA TYR A 160 5.18 7.72 -3.88
C TYR A 160 4.18 8.05 -2.78
N THR A 161 3.09 7.30 -2.75
CA THR A 161 2.05 7.40 -1.72
C THR A 161 2.39 6.43 -0.60
N TYR A 162 2.76 6.99 0.54
CA TYR A 162 2.94 6.30 1.79
C TYR A 162 1.61 6.28 2.54
N PHE A 163 1.31 5.16 3.19
CA PHE A 163 0.13 5.02 4.01
C PHE A 163 0.38 3.98 5.10
N LEU A 164 -0.29 4.14 6.24
CA LEU A 164 -0.31 3.11 7.26
C LEU A 164 -1.28 2.01 6.87
N LEU A 165 -0.86 0.76 7.02
CA LEU A 165 -1.72 -0.41 6.98
C LEU A 165 -1.88 -0.95 8.40
N TYR A 166 -3.10 -0.90 8.90
CA TYR A 166 -3.54 -1.67 10.06
C TYR A 166 -4.12 -2.99 9.60
N LYS A 167 -3.72 -4.10 10.22
CA LYS A 167 -4.27 -5.43 9.94
C LYS A 167 -4.44 -6.27 11.21
N GLU A 168 -5.48 -7.09 11.26
CA GLU A 168 -5.69 -8.08 12.35
C GLU A 168 -5.80 -9.51 11.81
N ASN A 169 -5.12 -10.46 12.46
CA ASN A 169 -5.14 -11.88 12.09
C ASN A 169 -4.77 -12.16 10.62
N LEU A 170 -4.05 -11.24 9.98
CA LEU A 170 -3.79 -11.21 8.55
C LEU A 170 -2.29 -11.08 8.31
N ASP A 171 -1.77 -11.86 7.37
CA ASP A 171 -0.36 -11.81 6.99
C ASP A 171 -0.07 -10.60 6.09
N THR A 172 1.14 -10.05 6.19
CA THR A 172 1.53 -8.85 5.41
C THR A 172 1.54 -9.14 3.91
N ILE A 173 2.03 -10.30 3.50
CA ILE A 173 2.09 -10.72 2.10
C ILE A 173 0.68 -10.97 1.58
N GLN A 174 -0.19 -11.61 2.37
CA GLN A 174 -1.59 -11.79 2.02
C GLN A 174 -2.33 -10.46 1.84
N ALA A 175 -2.15 -9.50 2.76
CA ALA A 175 -2.72 -8.16 2.64
C ALA A 175 -2.23 -7.46 1.35
N THR A 176 -0.94 -7.58 1.05
CA THR A 176 -0.32 -7.03 -0.17
C THR A 176 -0.90 -7.64 -1.44
N MET A 177 -1.09 -8.96 -1.48
CA MET A 177 -1.72 -9.66 -2.61
C MET A 177 -3.15 -9.19 -2.85
N MET A 178 -3.97 -9.13 -1.78
CA MET A 178 -5.36 -8.68 -1.88
C MET A 178 -5.46 -7.21 -2.31
N MET A 179 -4.62 -6.33 -1.76
CA MET A 179 -4.52 -4.93 -2.18
C MET A 179 -4.12 -4.82 -3.65
N GLY A 180 -3.11 -5.58 -4.09
CA GLY A 180 -2.65 -5.60 -5.48
C GLY A 180 -3.75 -5.98 -6.46
N GLN A 181 -4.53 -7.03 -6.15
CA GLN A 181 -5.68 -7.44 -6.95
C GLN A 181 -6.72 -6.31 -7.09
N LYS A 182 -7.05 -5.63 -5.99
CA LYS A 182 -8.06 -4.55 -5.96
C LYS A 182 -7.58 -3.25 -6.58
N LEU A 183 -6.27 -3.02 -6.57
CA LEU A 183 -5.62 -1.89 -7.24
C LEU A 183 -5.22 -2.21 -8.69
N HIS A 184 -5.52 -3.42 -9.18
CA HIS A 184 -5.17 -3.91 -10.51
C HIS A 184 -3.68 -3.72 -10.84
N CYS A 185 -2.82 -4.13 -9.90
CA CYS A 185 -1.37 -4.00 -10.05
C CYS A 185 -0.63 -5.20 -9.45
N ALA A 186 0.63 -5.37 -9.84
CA ALA A 186 1.47 -6.42 -9.28
C ALA A 186 1.70 -6.18 -7.77
N PRO A 187 1.58 -7.21 -6.91
CA PRO A 187 1.82 -7.06 -5.46
C PRO A 187 3.20 -6.51 -5.10
N SER A 188 4.22 -6.75 -5.94
CA SER A 188 5.57 -6.21 -5.78
C SER A 188 5.66 -4.68 -5.84
N LEU A 189 4.64 -4.01 -6.38
CA LEU A 189 4.56 -2.54 -6.39
C LEU A 189 4.11 -1.94 -5.05
N LEU A 190 3.56 -2.77 -4.15
CA LEU A 190 3.24 -2.43 -2.77
C LEU A 190 4.44 -2.81 -1.90
N THR A 191 5.24 -1.81 -1.58
CA THR A 191 6.48 -1.96 -0.80
C THR A 191 6.26 -1.68 0.68
N TYR A 192 7.09 -2.29 1.53
CA TYR A 192 7.07 -2.15 2.99
C TYR A 192 8.46 -2.42 3.59
N ALA A 193 8.68 -2.00 4.83
CA ALA A 193 9.99 -2.14 5.48
C ALA A 193 10.22 -3.53 6.10
N GLY A 194 9.14 -4.24 6.45
CA GLY A 194 9.21 -5.63 6.89
C GLY A 194 7.82 -6.26 7.07
N THR A 195 7.77 -7.58 7.15
CA THR A 195 6.55 -8.32 7.45
C THR A 195 6.25 -8.29 8.94
N LYS A 196 4.98 -8.13 9.32
CA LYS A 196 4.52 -8.21 10.71
C LYS A 196 3.68 -9.46 10.96
N ASP A 197 3.66 -9.91 12.21
CA ASP A 197 2.97 -11.12 12.66
C ASP A 197 1.53 -11.23 12.14
N ARG A 198 1.14 -12.45 11.73
CA ARG A 198 -0.24 -12.75 11.34
C ARG A 198 -1.16 -12.69 12.56
N ARG A 199 -0.83 -13.40 13.64
CA ARG A 199 -1.67 -13.54 14.86
C ARG A 199 -1.52 -12.34 15.80
N ALA A 200 -1.79 -11.15 15.29
CA ALA A 200 -1.56 -9.88 15.96
C ALA A 200 -2.49 -8.79 15.42
N LYS A 201 -2.58 -7.67 16.13
CA LYS A 201 -2.99 -6.38 15.56
C LYS A 201 -1.73 -5.61 15.20
N THR A 202 -1.54 -5.29 13.93
CA THR A 202 -0.27 -4.70 13.49
C THR A 202 -0.50 -3.44 12.66
N THR A 203 0.31 -2.42 12.90
CA THR A 203 0.35 -1.20 12.09
C THR A 203 1.75 -1.03 11.51
N GLN A 204 1.84 -0.80 10.20
CA GLN A 204 3.11 -0.61 9.50
C GLN A 204 2.98 0.38 8.34
N TRP A 205 4.09 0.98 7.91
CA TRP A 205 4.12 1.76 6.69
C TRP A 205 4.13 0.86 5.45
N MET A 206 3.32 1.28 4.48
CA MET A 206 3.28 0.76 3.12
C MET A 206 3.54 1.91 2.14
N CYS A 207 4.03 1.57 0.95
CA CYS A 207 4.31 2.54 -0.09
C CYS A 207 3.97 1.99 -1.47
N ILE A 208 3.34 2.81 -2.32
CA ILE A 208 3.04 2.50 -3.72
C ILE A 208 3.25 3.72 -4.61
N ARG A 209 3.75 3.51 -5.83
CA ARG A 209 4.00 4.58 -6.79
C ARG A 209 2.73 5.02 -7.50
N THR A 210 2.44 6.32 -7.49
CA THR A 210 1.42 7.01 -8.31
C THR A 210 0.01 6.44 -8.14
N ARG A 211 -0.40 6.14 -6.90
CA ARG A 211 -1.74 5.61 -6.57
C ARG A 211 -2.40 6.52 -5.55
N GLU A 212 -3.56 7.03 -5.91
CA GLU A 212 -4.27 8.02 -5.09
C GLU A 212 -4.81 7.41 -3.79
N PRO A 213 -4.86 8.19 -2.70
CA PRO A 213 -5.44 7.76 -1.43
C PRO A 213 -6.84 7.16 -1.56
N THR A 214 -7.72 7.77 -2.38
CA THR A 214 -9.09 7.30 -2.64
C THR A 214 -9.14 5.85 -3.13
N LYS A 215 -8.26 5.49 -4.07
CA LYS A 215 -8.15 4.14 -4.63
C LYS A 215 -7.61 3.15 -3.60
N ILE A 216 -6.63 3.57 -2.80
CA ILE A 216 -6.04 2.75 -1.73
C ILE A 216 -7.08 2.47 -0.63
N ILE A 217 -7.84 3.49 -0.21
CA ILE A 217 -8.96 3.33 0.75
C ILE A 217 -10.00 2.37 0.20
N ALA A 218 -10.42 2.54 -1.06
CA ALA A 218 -11.41 1.68 -1.70
C ALA A 218 -10.95 0.22 -1.77
N ALA A 219 -9.68 -0.02 -2.13
CA ALA A 219 -9.10 -1.36 -2.13
C ALA A 219 -9.13 -2.00 -0.74
N ALA A 220 -8.68 -1.27 0.28
CA ALA A 220 -8.61 -1.76 1.66
C ALA A 220 -9.99 -2.09 2.27
N ARG A 221 -11.05 -1.36 1.90
CA ARG A 221 -12.43 -1.64 2.37
C ARG A 221 -12.91 -3.05 2.05
N SER A 222 -12.39 -3.66 0.99
CA SER A 222 -12.76 -5.01 0.58
C SER A 222 -11.96 -6.11 1.28
N ILE A 223 -11.00 -5.74 2.12
CA ILE A 223 -10.12 -6.66 2.83
C ILE A 223 -10.58 -6.77 4.29
N PRO A 224 -11.05 -7.94 4.74
CA PRO A 224 -11.45 -8.13 6.12
C PRO A 224 -10.32 -7.81 7.11
N ASN A 225 -10.66 -7.14 8.20
CA ASN A 225 -9.73 -6.78 9.27
C ASN A 225 -8.52 -5.95 8.82
N ALA A 226 -8.62 -5.22 7.70
CA ALA A 226 -7.61 -4.27 7.27
C ALA A 226 -8.17 -2.84 7.24
N ARG A 227 -7.34 -1.87 7.60
CA ARG A 227 -7.63 -0.43 7.45
C ARG A 227 -6.38 0.29 6.98
N VAL A 228 -6.58 1.38 6.23
CA VAL A 228 -5.50 2.21 5.71
C VAL A 228 -5.74 3.68 6.02
N GLY A 229 -4.67 4.45 6.10
CA GLY A 229 -4.76 5.87 6.46
C GLY A 229 -3.41 6.55 6.60
N ASN A 230 -3.40 7.72 7.25
CA ASN A 230 -2.22 8.55 7.49
C ASN A 230 -1.38 8.75 6.22
N PHE A 231 -2.03 9.16 5.13
CA PHE A 231 -1.39 9.28 3.82
C PHE A 231 -0.30 10.35 3.84
N LYS A 232 0.87 10.01 3.29
CA LYS A 232 1.99 10.91 3.05
C LYS A 232 2.48 10.73 1.62
N PHE A 233 3.11 11.76 1.07
CA PHE A 233 3.74 11.67 -0.24
C PHE A 233 5.23 11.91 -0.07
N LYS A 234 6.06 11.01 -0.61
CA LYS A 234 7.53 11.10 -0.49
C LYS A 234 8.20 10.93 -1.86
N PRO A 235 9.40 11.50 -2.06
CA PRO A 235 10.12 11.40 -3.34
C PRO A 235 10.68 10.00 -3.61
N ASN A 236 10.92 9.21 -2.56
CA ASN A 236 11.57 7.90 -2.64
C ASN A 236 10.60 6.78 -2.20
N THR A 237 10.90 5.55 -2.61
CA THR A 237 10.15 4.34 -2.22
C THR A 237 10.62 3.79 -0.86
N LEU A 238 9.75 3.03 -0.18
CA LEU A 238 10.08 2.32 1.05
C LEU A 238 10.75 0.99 0.72
N LYS A 239 11.87 0.68 1.37
CA LYS A 239 12.63 -0.56 1.13
C LYS A 239 12.64 -1.44 2.37
N LEU A 240 12.83 -2.75 2.15
CA LEU A 240 13.04 -3.70 3.23
C LEU A 240 14.20 -3.27 4.13
N GLY A 241 14.01 -3.35 5.44
CA GLY A 241 14.97 -2.94 6.45
C GLY A 241 14.94 -1.44 6.80
N GLN A 242 14.15 -0.60 6.12
CA GLN A 242 14.01 0.83 6.46
C GLN A 242 13.06 1.06 7.64
N LEU A 243 13.36 0.46 8.78
CA LEU A 243 12.70 0.68 10.06
C LEU A 243 13.75 0.62 11.17
N GLN A 244 13.52 1.32 12.28
CA GLN A 244 14.38 1.16 13.46
C GLN A 244 13.96 -0.05 14.31
N GLY A 245 12.68 -0.40 14.31
CA GLY A 245 12.19 -1.50 15.12
C GLY A 245 10.68 -1.62 15.18
N ASN A 246 10.18 -2.25 16.23
CA ASN A 246 8.75 -2.39 16.46
C ASN A 246 8.43 -2.15 17.94
N ARG A 247 7.36 -1.41 18.21
CA ARG A 247 6.77 -1.26 19.53
C ARG A 247 5.78 -2.38 19.79
N PHE A 248 6.13 -3.27 20.71
CA PHE A 248 5.26 -4.37 21.14
C PHE A 248 4.41 -3.94 22.34
N ARG A 249 3.12 -4.29 22.33
CA ARG A 249 2.25 -4.28 23.51
C ARG A 249 1.67 -5.68 23.68
N ILE A 250 2.01 -6.32 24.78
CA ILE A 250 1.75 -7.74 25.00
C ILE A 250 0.97 -7.87 26.31
N ALA A 251 -0.19 -8.50 26.25
CA ALA A 251 -0.96 -8.90 27.43
C ALA A 251 -0.73 -10.38 27.70
N LEU A 252 -0.01 -10.69 28.78
CA LEU A 252 0.11 -12.07 29.28
C LEU A 252 -1.16 -12.44 30.05
N ARG A 253 -1.62 -13.69 29.89
CA ARG A 253 -2.84 -14.20 30.52
C ARG A 253 -2.48 -15.40 31.40
N GLN A 254 -3.30 -15.66 32.42
CA GLN A 254 -3.12 -16.80 33.33
C GLN A 254 -1.72 -16.82 33.98
N VAL A 255 -1.26 -15.65 34.43
CA VAL A 255 0.01 -15.53 35.15
C VAL A 255 -0.20 -16.06 36.57
N THR A 256 0.62 -17.03 36.99
CA THR A 256 0.50 -17.70 38.31
C THR A 256 1.54 -17.21 39.33
N ALA A 257 2.33 -16.19 39.00
CA ALA A 257 3.33 -15.60 39.89
C ALA A 257 2.74 -14.45 40.70
N SER A 258 3.33 -14.16 41.86
CA SER A 258 2.98 -12.98 42.66
C SER A 258 3.50 -11.69 42.03
N ASP A 259 2.92 -10.56 42.41
CA ASP A 259 3.29 -9.24 41.90
C ASP A 259 4.75 -8.90 42.20
N GLU A 260 5.29 -9.36 43.32
CA GLU A 260 6.70 -9.14 43.70
C GLU A 260 7.65 -9.82 42.70
N ILE A 261 7.36 -11.07 42.32
CA ILE A 261 8.15 -11.82 41.33
C ILE A 261 8.05 -11.14 39.96
N ILE A 262 6.84 -10.73 39.56
CA ILE A 262 6.61 -10.07 38.28
C ILE A 262 7.39 -8.75 38.21
N ASN A 263 7.28 -7.91 39.23
CA ASN A 263 7.96 -6.61 39.28
C ASN A 263 9.49 -6.78 39.25
N SER A 264 10.02 -7.72 40.03
CA SER A 264 11.46 -8.06 40.01
C SER A 264 11.92 -8.50 38.62
N CYS A 265 11.20 -9.42 37.97
CA CYS A 265 11.52 -9.87 36.62
C CYS A 265 11.46 -8.74 35.57
N MET A 266 10.51 -7.81 35.71
CA MET A 266 10.35 -6.69 34.79
C MET A 266 11.46 -5.64 34.95
N GLU A 267 11.96 -5.42 36.17
CA GLU A 267 13.11 -4.55 36.40
C GLU A 267 14.38 -5.15 35.81
N GLU A 268 14.64 -6.44 36.07
CA GLU A 268 15.79 -7.12 35.45
C GLU A 268 15.75 -7.09 33.93
N PHE A 269 14.55 -7.27 33.35
CA PHE A 269 14.36 -7.18 31.90
C PHE A 269 14.61 -5.77 31.36
N ARG A 270 14.27 -4.73 32.12
CA ARG A 270 14.52 -3.33 31.73
C ARG A 270 16.02 -3.00 31.77
N GLU A 271 16.72 -3.43 32.82
CA GLU A 271 18.14 -3.13 33.00
C GLU A 271 19.04 -3.98 32.11
N LYS A 272 18.80 -5.29 32.05
CA LYS A 272 19.70 -6.27 31.41
C LYS A 272 19.21 -6.70 30.02
N GLY A 273 17.94 -6.45 29.70
CA GLY A 273 17.34 -6.91 28.44
C GLY A 273 17.13 -8.42 28.39
N PHE A 274 17.34 -9.00 27.21
CA PHE A 274 17.23 -10.43 26.95
C PHE A 274 18.25 -10.87 25.90
N ILE A 275 18.51 -12.17 25.84
CA ILE A 275 19.42 -12.75 24.85
C ILE A 275 18.73 -12.75 23.47
N ASN A 276 19.38 -12.13 22.48
CA ASN A 276 18.84 -11.96 21.13
C ASN A 276 18.89 -13.25 20.30
N TYR A 277 18.07 -14.24 20.68
CA TYR A 277 17.95 -15.50 19.96
C TYR A 277 17.01 -15.42 18.76
N TYR A 278 17.26 -16.28 17.77
CA TYR A 278 16.24 -16.61 16.77
C TYR A 278 15.11 -17.40 17.44
N GLY A 279 13.89 -16.85 17.40
CA GLY A 279 12.71 -17.54 17.93
C GLY A 279 12.29 -18.75 17.08
N LEU A 280 11.48 -19.64 17.66
CA LEU A 280 11.02 -20.89 17.05
C LEU A 280 10.40 -20.72 15.65
N GLN A 281 9.73 -19.60 15.39
CA GLN A 281 9.16 -19.28 14.08
C GLN A 281 10.22 -19.31 12.94
N ARG A 282 11.50 -19.07 13.24
CA ARG A 282 12.59 -19.16 12.26
C ARG A 282 12.95 -20.59 11.88
N PHE A 283 12.64 -21.54 12.74
CA PHE A 283 12.88 -22.96 12.55
C PHE A 283 11.66 -23.69 11.94
N GLY A 284 10.61 -22.95 11.60
CA GLY A 284 9.34 -23.48 11.11
C GLY A 284 8.38 -23.82 12.23
N ASN A 285 7.10 -24.04 11.88
CA ASN A 285 6.08 -24.46 12.83
C ASN A 285 5.99 -26.00 12.97
N CYS A 286 6.71 -26.74 12.13
CA CYS A 286 6.71 -28.19 12.14
C CYS A 286 7.83 -28.70 13.04
N ALA A 287 7.46 -29.30 14.17
CA ALA A 287 8.43 -29.87 15.11
C ALA A 287 9.14 -31.10 14.53
N SER A 288 8.44 -31.92 13.73
CA SER A 288 9.01 -33.14 13.14
C SER A 288 10.07 -32.85 12.07
N VAL A 289 9.88 -31.79 11.27
CA VAL A 289 10.86 -31.35 10.24
C VAL A 289 11.20 -29.87 10.41
N PRO A 290 12.14 -29.55 11.30
CA PRO A 290 12.59 -28.17 11.47
C PRO A 290 13.45 -27.73 10.28
N THR A 291 13.33 -26.46 9.89
CA THR A 291 13.94 -25.91 8.67
C THR A 291 15.47 -26.01 8.65
N TYR A 292 16.12 -26.00 9.81
CA TYR A 292 17.58 -26.11 9.89
C TYR A 292 18.10 -27.48 9.43
N LYS A 293 17.34 -28.57 9.60
CA LYS A 293 17.76 -29.91 9.12
C LYS A 293 17.82 -29.94 7.59
N ILE A 294 16.81 -29.36 6.93
CA ILE A 294 16.80 -29.18 5.48
C ILE A 294 18.02 -28.36 5.05
N GLY A 295 18.30 -27.25 5.75
CA GLY A 295 19.47 -26.41 5.49
C GLY A 295 20.81 -27.16 5.59
N ILE A 296 20.96 -28.04 6.59
CA ILE A 296 22.17 -28.86 6.76
C ILE A 296 22.37 -29.80 5.56
N GLU A 297 21.32 -30.48 5.11
CA GLU A 297 21.44 -31.42 3.98
C GLU A 297 21.71 -30.69 2.65
N LEU A 298 21.14 -29.50 2.46
CA LEU A 298 21.48 -28.63 1.33
C LEU A 298 22.96 -28.23 1.34
N LEU A 299 23.50 -27.84 2.49
CA LEU A 299 24.92 -27.45 2.63
C LEU A 299 25.88 -28.64 2.40
N LYS A 300 25.47 -29.85 2.74
CA LYS A 300 26.23 -31.09 2.45
C LYS A 300 26.16 -31.50 0.98
N GLY A 301 25.28 -30.89 0.17
CA GLY A 301 24.99 -31.34 -1.19
C GLY A 301 24.12 -32.61 -1.26
N ASN A 302 23.47 -32.99 -0.17
CA ASN A 302 22.58 -34.16 -0.08
C ASN A 302 21.18 -33.81 -0.59
N TRP A 303 21.06 -33.50 -1.87
CA TRP A 303 19.82 -33.01 -2.49
C TRP A 303 18.64 -33.96 -2.30
N LYS A 304 18.87 -35.28 -2.41
CA LYS A 304 17.82 -36.31 -2.22
C LYS A 304 17.20 -36.22 -0.83
N GLU A 305 18.03 -36.10 0.20
CA GLU A 305 17.55 -36.04 1.58
C GLU A 305 16.90 -34.69 1.88
N ALA A 306 17.44 -33.59 1.34
CA ALA A 306 16.77 -32.30 1.44
C ALA A 306 15.35 -32.34 0.84
N CYS A 307 15.17 -32.98 -0.32
CA CYS A 307 13.85 -33.19 -0.93
C CYS A 307 12.95 -34.07 -0.06
N ASN A 308 13.46 -35.19 0.46
CA ASN A 308 12.71 -36.08 1.36
C ASN A 308 12.18 -35.31 2.58
N LEU A 309 13.04 -34.52 3.24
CA LEU A 309 12.65 -33.71 4.39
C LEU A 309 11.58 -32.67 4.03
N ILE A 310 11.70 -32.00 2.89
CA ILE A 310 10.69 -31.03 2.43
C ILE A 310 9.33 -31.70 2.21
N LEU A 311 9.34 -32.91 1.63
CA LEU A 311 8.15 -33.65 1.25
C LEU A 311 7.54 -34.45 2.40
N GLN A 312 8.30 -34.79 3.44
CA GLN A 312 7.85 -35.62 4.56
C GLN A 312 6.47 -35.18 5.11
N PRO A 313 5.52 -36.13 5.28
CA PRO A 313 4.23 -35.87 5.89
C PRO A 313 4.33 -35.25 7.28
N ARG A 314 3.38 -34.38 7.61
CA ARG A 314 3.36 -33.67 8.90
C ARG A 314 2.07 -33.97 9.66
N GLU A 315 2.18 -34.10 10.98
CA GLU A 315 1.06 -34.49 11.85
C GLU A 315 -0.09 -33.46 11.83
N ASP A 316 0.22 -32.18 11.65
CA ASP A 316 -0.77 -31.08 11.63
C ASP A 316 -1.34 -30.77 10.24
N GLU A 317 -1.00 -31.56 9.21
CA GLU A 317 -1.48 -31.30 7.85
C GLU A 317 -2.86 -31.94 7.57
N PRO A 318 -3.69 -31.31 6.72
CA PRO A 318 -4.95 -31.90 6.30
C PRO A 318 -4.73 -33.28 5.65
N PRO A 319 -5.68 -34.24 5.76
CA PRO A 319 -5.53 -35.59 5.22
C PRO A 319 -5.12 -35.64 3.74
N PHE A 320 -5.66 -34.75 2.90
CA PHE A 320 -5.30 -34.69 1.48
C PHE A 320 -3.84 -34.27 1.24
N MET A 321 -3.24 -33.49 2.13
CA MET A 321 -1.81 -33.11 2.03
C MET A 321 -0.91 -34.24 2.47
N VAL A 322 -1.33 -35.06 3.44
CA VAL A 322 -0.61 -36.26 3.85
C VAL A 322 -0.51 -37.24 2.68
N GLU A 323 -1.62 -37.47 1.97
CA GLU A 323 -1.68 -38.36 0.79
C GLU A 323 -0.80 -37.88 -0.37
N MET A 324 -0.73 -36.56 -0.61
CA MET A 324 0.10 -35.99 -1.68
C MET A 324 1.61 -36.03 -1.39
N ARG A 325 1.99 -36.34 -0.15
CA ARG A 325 3.37 -36.34 0.35
C ARG A 325 3.98 -37.73 0.52
N THR A 326 3.12 -38.76 0.61
CA THR A 326 3.49 -40.19 0.60
C THR A 326 3.72 -40.71 -0.80
#